data_AF-A0A846H5K1-F1
#
_entry.id   AF-A0A846H5K1-F1
#
_cell.length_a   1.000
_cell.length_b   1.000
_cell.length_c   1.000
_cell.angle_alpha   90.00
_cell.angle_beta   90.00
_cell.angle_gamma   90.00
#
_symmetry.space_group_name_H-M   'P 1'
#
loop_
_entity.id
_entity.type
_entity.pdbx_description
1 polymer ?
#
loop_
_entity_poly.entity_id
_entity_poly.type
_entity_poly.pdbx_seq_one_letter_code
_entity_poly.pdbx_strand_id
1 'polypeptide(L)'
;MEALQIALPSTLKLNIDLTDEQYFQLCQNNRDYRFELTAEGELLIMPPTGSETGNRNFDIVVELGIWNKQTKLGKGFDSSTGFTLPNGAKRSPDASWVKIERWNALTPEQQESFAPICPDFVVELRSRTDSLKELQEKMQEYIDNGAILGWLIDRKNKRVEIYRPGKEVEILENPATLSGEDVLPGFVLDLTLIL
;
A
#
# COMPACT_ATOMS: atom_id res chain seq x y z
N MET A 1 16.21 20.76 -32.69
CA MET A 1 16.93 19.69 -31.95
C MET A 1 16.22 19.55 -30.63
N GLU A 2 15.43 18.48 -30.45
CA GLU A 2 15.01 18.10 -29.10
C GLU A 2 16.29 17.74 -28.33
N ALA A 3 16.50 18.41 -27.19
CA ALA A 3 17.60 18.05 -26.32
C ALA A 3 17.35 16.61 -25.84
N LEU A 4 18.36 15.75 -25.99
CA LEU A 4 18.37 14.42 -25.40
C LEU A 4 18.31 14.61 -23.88
N GLN A 5 17.11 14.59 -23.32
CA GLN A 5 16.89 14.71 -21.90
C GLN A 5 17.14 13.33 -21.28
N ILE A 6 18.33 13.15 -20.71
CA ILE A 6 18.65 11.97 -19.90
C ILE A 6 17.90 12.15 -18.58
N ALA A 7 16.95 11.26 -18.30
CA ALA A 7 16.19 11.23 -17.06
C ALA A 7 16.31 9.85 -16.41
N LEU A 8 16.20 9.83 -15.08
CA LEU A 8 16.04 8.59 -14.33
C LEU A 8 14.65 8.00 -14.58
N PRO A 9 14.48 6.67 -14.50
CA PRO A 9 13.15 6.08 -14.47
C PRO A 9 12.36 6.58 -13.26
N SER A 10 11.03 6.46 -13.32
CA SER A 10 10.16 6.86 -12.21
C SER A 10 10.43 6.06 -10.94
N THR A 11 10.87 4.81 -11.05
CA THR A 11 11.31 4.00 -9.91
C THR A 11 12.73 3.54 -10.17
N LEU A 12 13.65 3.89 -9.27
CA LEU A 12 15.01 3.35 -9.30
C LEU A 12 15.01 1.98 -8.64
N LYS A 13 15.67 1.04 -9.31
CA LYS A 13 15.79 -0.36 -8.90
C LYS A 13 17.26 -0.66 -8.65
N LEU A 14 17.62 -1.01 -7.41
CA LEU A 14 19.00 -1.25 -7.00
C LEU A 14 19.13 -2.61 -6.32
N ASN A 15 20.13 -3.40 -6.71
CA ASN A 15 20.46 -4.65 -6.04
C ASN A 15 21.54 -4.37 -4.99
N ILE A 16 21.13 -4.28 -3.73
CA ILE A 16 22.02 -3.99 -2.59
C ILE A 16 21.63 -4.92 -1.45
N ASP A 17 22.60 -5.69 -0.96
CA ASP A 17 22.40 -6.57 0.19
C ASP A 17 22.34 -5.73 1.48
N LEU A 18 21.15 -5.55 2.03
CA LEU A 18 20.90 -4.81 3.26
C LEU A 18 20.30 -5.74 4.32
N THR A 19 20.80 -5.66 5.56
CA THR A 19 20.08 -6.20 6.71
C THR A 19 18.84 -5.35 7.01
N ASP A 20 17.89 -5.88 7.78
CA ASP A 20 16.69 -5.13 8.18
C ASP A 20 17.02 -3.82 8.90
N GLU A 21 18.04 -3.84 9.77
CA GLU A 21 18.52 -2.65 10.47
C GLU A 21 19.14 -1.63 9.49
N GLN A 22 19.96 -2.08 8.54
CA GLN A 22 20.55 -1.19 7.54
C GLN A 22 19.49 -0.58 6.62
N TYR A 23 18.48 -1.34 6.22
CA TYR A 23 17.35 -0.84 5.44
C TYR A 23 16.55 0.20 6.23
N PHE A 24 16.25 -0.08 7.50
CA PHE A 24 15.54 0.87 8.36
C PHE A 24 16.34 2.17 8.51
N GLN A 25 17.64 2.09 8.83
CA GLN A 25 18.50 3.27 8.93
C GLN A 25 18.61 4.04 7.61
N LEU A 26 18.68 3.33 6.46
CA LEU A 26 18.66 3.96 5.14
C LEU A 26 17.40 4.82 4.96
N CYS A 27 16.23 4.28 5.30
CA CYS A 27 14.96 5.01 5.23
C CYS A 27 14.97 6.22 6.19
N GLN A 28 15.38 6.02 7.44
CA GLN A 28 15.37 7.06 8.48
C GLN A 28 16.34 8.22 8.19
N ASN A 29 17.44 7.94 7.48
CA ASN A 29 18.42 8.94 7.06
C ASN A 29 18.04 9.65 5.75
N ASN A 30 17.06 9.13 5.00
CA ASN A 30 16.67 9.63 3.67
C ASN A 30 15.14 9.85 3.61
N ARG A 31 14.61 10.59 4.59
CA ARG A 31 13.16 10.75 4.83
C ARG A 31 12.37 11.40 3.69
N ASP A 32 13.04 12.03 2.74
CA ASP A 32 12.42 12.69 1.58
C ASP A 32 12.05 11.69 0.47
N TYR A 33 12.48 10.43 0.58
CA TYR A 33 12.23 9.38 -0.41
C TYR A 33 11.31 8.29 0.13
N ARG A 34 10.53 7.68 -0.76
CA ARG A 34 9.76 6.46 -0.47
C ARG A 34 10.57 5.25 -0.91
N PHE A 35 10.83 4.35 0.03
CA PHE A 35 11.55 3.11 -0.21
C PHE A 35 10.63 1.91 -0.05
N GLU A 36 10.85 0.91 -0.90
CA GLU A 36 10.37 -0.46 -0.69
C GLU A 36 11.50 -1.45 -0.96
N LEU A 37 11.37 -2.65 -0.42
CA LEU A 37 12.28 -3.77 -0.68
C LEU A 37 11.46 -4.95 -1.17
N THR A 38 11.81 -5.54 -2.30
CA THR A 38 11.20 -6.78 -2.78
C THR A 38 11.63 -7.98 -1.95
N ALA A 39 10.95 -9.12 -2.08
CA ALA A 39 11.34 -10.36 -1.42
C ALA A 39 12.72 -10.86 -1.89
N GLU A 40 13.11 -10.52 -3.11
CA GLU A 40 14.41 -10.84 -3.72
C GLU A 40 15.54 -9.91 -3.26
N GLY A 41 15.24 -8.88 -2.44
CA GLY A 41 16.22 -7.92 -1.95
C GLY A 41 16.50 -6.73 -2.89
N GLU A 42 15.70 -6.56 -3.94
CA GLU A 42 15.78 -5.37 -4.81
C GLU A 42 15.18 -4.15 -4.11
N LEU A 43 15.99 -3.10 -3.93
CA LEU A 43 15.62 -1.82 -3.35
C LEU A 43 14.95 -0.95 -4.41
N LEU A 44 13.71 -0.53 -4.11
CA LEU A 44 12.91 0.36 -4.93
C LEU A 44 12.91 1.76 -4.32
N ILE A 45 13.30 2.76 -5.10
CA ILE A 45 13.25 4.17 -4.69
C ILE A 45 12.24 4.89 -5.59
N MET A 46 11.20 5.44 -4.97
CA MET A 46 10.11 6.12 -5.65
C MET A 46 10.11 7.62 -5.31
N PRO A 47 9.77 8.49 -6.27
CA PRO A 47 9.60 9.91 -6.03
C PRO A 47 8.38 10.16 -5.15
N PRO A 48 8.28 11.35 -4.54
CA PRO A 48 7.08 11.78 -3.88
C PRO A 48 5.84 11.71 -4.78
N THR A 49 4.71 11.34 -4.19
CA THR A 49 3.42 11.28 -4.88
C THR A 49 3.00 12.68 -5.36
N GLY A 50 2.55 12.78 -6.61
CA GLY A 50 2.00 14.02 -7.16
C GLY A 50 0.72 14.45 -6.45
N SER A 51 0.47 15.77 -6.37
CA SER A 51 -0.58 16.36 -5.51
C SER A 51 -2.00 15.83 -5.79
N GLU A 52 -2.34 15.52 -7.05
CA GLU A 52 -3.65 14.98 -7.40
C GLU A 52 -3.86 13.56 -6.82
N THR A 53 -2.88 12.67 -6.98
CA THR A 53 -2.92 11.34 -6.38
C THR A 53 -2.89 11.43 -4.85
N GLY A 54 -2.07 12.34 -4.31
CA GLY A 54 -1.99 12.57 -2.87
C GLY A 54 -3.32 13.03 -2.27
N ASN A 55 -4.04 13.95 -2.93
CA ASN A 55 -5.35 14.42 -2.47
C ASN A 55 -6.40 13.29 -2.45
N ARG A 56 -6.44 12.45 -3.48
CA ARG A 56 -7.39 11.32 -3.50
C ARG A 56 -7.02 10.22 -2.50
N ASN A 57 -5.72 9.98 -2.30
CA ASN A 57 -5.29 9.05 -1.24
C ASN A 57 -5.66 9.58 0.15
N PHE A 58 -5.58 10.90 0.35
CA PHE A 58 -6.02 11.51 1.60
C PHE A 58 -7.50 11.21 1.88
N ASP A 59 -8.38 11.29 0.88
CA ASP A 59 -9.81 10.96 1.06
C ASP A 59 -10.01 9.49 1.48
N ILE A 60 -9.29 8.55 0.85
CA ILE A 60 -9.28 7.12 1.24
C ILE A 60 -8.87 6.95 2.70
N VAL A 61 -7.75 7.54 3.09
CA VAL A 61 -7.20 7.43 4.45
C VAL A 61 -8.13 8.09 5.49
N VAL A 62 -8.77 9.22 5.14
CA VAL A 62 -9.73 9.90 6.00
C VAL A 62 -10.95 9.03 6.26
N GLU A 63 -11.57 8.47 5.23
CA GLU A 63 -12.75 7.63 5.38
C GLU A 63 -12.43 6.36 6.20
N LEU A 64 -11.32 5.69 5.87
CA LEU A 64 -10.84 4.53 6.63
C LEU A 64 -10.55 4.90 8.10
N GLY A 65 -9.94 6.07 8.32
CA GLY A 65 -9.61 6.58 9.65
C GLY A 65 -10.84 6.93 10.49
N ILE A 66 -11.87 7.52 9.89
CA ILE A 66 -13.16 7.81 10.54
C ILE A 66 -13.83 6.49 10.96
N TRP A 67 -13.97 5.55 10.03
CA TRP A 67 -14.54 4.24 10.32
C TRP A 67 -13.77 3.53 11.44
N ASN A 68 -12.43 3.47 11.36
CA ASN A 68 -11.62 2.78 12.36
C ASN A 68 -11.73 3.41 13.75
N LYS A 69 -11.84 4.74 13.86
CA LYS A 69 -12.06 5.43 15.14
C LYS A 69 -13.42 5.12 15.76
N GLN A 70 -14.45 4.95 14.92
CA GLN A 70 -15.80 4.63 15.36
C GLN A 70 -15.92 3.18 15.84
N THR A 71 -15.37 2.24 15.06
CA THR A 71 -15.50 0.80 15.34
C THR A 71 -14.46 0.29 16.35
N LYS A 72 -13.27 0.91 16.39
CA LYS A 72 -12.12 0.52 17.23
C LYS A 72 -11.66 -0.92 17.03
N LEU A 73 -11.91 -1.48 15.85
CA LEU A 73 -11.58 -2.87 15.52
C LEU A 73 -10.10 -3.08 15.18
N GLY A 74 -9.33 -2.00 14.98
CA GLY A 74 -7.93 -2.10 14.59
C GLY A 74 -7.18 -0.77 14.54
N LYS A 75 -6.12 -0.75 13.74
CA LYS A 75 -5.25 0.40 13.46
C LYS A 75 -5.21 0.62 11.95
N GLY A 76 -5.55 1.84 11.52
CA GLY A 76 -5.37 2.29 10.14
C GLY A 76 -4.05 3.04 9.99
N PHE A 77 -3.42 2.91 8.82
CA PHE A 77 -2.11 3.49 8.51
C PHE A 77 -2.14 4.20 7.15
N ASP A 78 -1.34 5.25 7.03
CA ASP A 78 -1.21 6.05 5.81
C ASP A 78 -0.18 5.47 4.82
N SER A 79 0.00 6.16 3.69
CA SER A 79 0.90 5.76 2.60
C SER A 79 2.40 5.82 2.90
N SER A 80 2.78 6.27 4.10
CA SER A 80 4.20 6.37 4.51
C SER A 80 4.63 5.24 5.44
N THR A 81 3.67 4.46 5.94
CA THR A 81 3.94 3.38 6.88
C THR A 81 4.51 2.18 6.14
N GLY A 82 5.64 1.65 6.62
CA GLY A 82 6.26 0.44 6.08
C GLY A 82 5.95 -0.80 6.93
N PHE A 83 5.79 -1.94 6.26
CA PHE A 83 5.56 -3.25 6.88
C PHE A 83 6.56 -4.26 6.34
N THR A 84 7.06 -5.15 7.22
CA THR A 84 7.85 -6.31 6.80
C THR A 84 6.92 -7.51 6.63
N LEU A 85 6.73 -7.95 5.39
CA LEU A 85 5.88 -9.09 5.05
C LEU A 85 6.56 -10.42 5.41
N PRO A 86 5.80 -11.51 5.62
CA PRO A 86 6.35 -12.84 5.89
C PRO A 86 7.40 -13.36 4.90
N ASN A 87 7.31 -12.98 3.62
CA ASN A 87 8.31 -13.32 2.59
C ASN A 87 9.58 -12.46 2.65
N GLY A 88 9.70 -11.52 3.59
CA GLY A 88 10.84 -10.63 3.77
C GLY A 88 10.74 -9.29 3.03
N ALA A 89 9.77 -9.14 2.11
CA ALA A 89 9.53 -7.89 1.41
C ALA A 89 9.14 -6.78 2.40
N LYS A 90 9.52 -5.54 2.09
CA LYS A 90 9.18 -4.35 2.87
C LYS A 90 8.35 -3.43 2.02
N ARG A 91 7.06 -3.35 2.33
CA ARG A 91 6.05 -2.68 1.51
C ARG A 91 5.38 -1.54 2.26
N SER A 92 4.97 -0.53 1.52
CA SER A 92 4.24 0.61 2.04
C SER A 92 2.98 0.81 1.20
N PRO A 93 1.84 0.20 1.56
CA PRO A 93 0.58 0.40 0.83
C PRO A 93 0.08 1.84 0.97
N ASP A 94 -0.74 2.32 0.03
CA ASP A 94 -1.24 3.70 0.04
C ASP A 94 -2.26 3.97 1.16
N ALA A 95 -2.99 2.93 1.56
CA ALA A 95 -3.70 2.87 2.83
C ALA A 95 -3.72 1.41 3.33
N SER A 96 -3.72 1.22 4.64
CA SER A 96 -3.83 -0.14 5.20
C SER A 96 -4.48 -0.17 6.57
N TRP A 97 -4.91 -1.37 6.96
CA TRP A 97 -5.49 -1.62 8.27
C TRP A 97 -5.08 -2.97 8.83
N VAL A 98 -4.79 -3.00 10.13
CA VAL A 98 -4.43 -4.19 10.90
C VAL A 98 -5.45 -4.36 12.02
N LYS A 99 -5.98 -5.58 12.17
CA LYS A 99 -6.91 -5.95 13.24
C LYS A 99 -6.26 -5.77 14.62
N ILE A 100 -7.03 -5.31 15.59
CA ILE A 100 -6.50 -4.87 16.89
C ILE A 100 -5.77 -5.98 17.64
N GLU A 101 -6.24 -7.23 17.57
CA GLU A 101 -5.59 -8.36 18.25
C GLU A 101 -4.24 -8.68 17.63
N ARG A 102 -4.11 -8.57 16.29
CA ARG A 102 -2.84 -8.78 15.59
C ARG A 102 -1.84 -7.66 15.90
N TRP A 103 -2.31 -6.41 15.94
CA TRP A 103 -1.47 -5.26 16.30
C TRP A 103 -0.95 -5.36 17.74
N ASN A 104 -1.84 -5.66 18.70
CA ASN A 104 -1.47 -5.76 20.11
C ASN A 104 -0.59 -6.98 20.43
N ALA A 105 -0.49 -7.96 19.53
CA ALA A 105 0.43 -9.08 19.67
C ALA A 105 1.89 -8.71 19.35
N LEU A 106 2.14 -7.57 18.69
CA LEU A 106 3.47 -7.05 18.43
C LEU A 106 4.07 -6.44 19.69
N THR A 107 5.39 -6.57 19.87
CA THR A 107 6.11 -5.86 20.92
C THR A 107 6.12 -4.36 20.66
N PRO A 108 6.30 -3.50 21.69
CA PRO A 108 6.43 -2.06 21.48
C PRO A 108 7.51 -1.69 20.45
N GLU A 109 8.66 -2.37 20.45
CA GLU A 109 9.76 -2.13 19.51
C GLU A 109 9.38 -2.49 18.05
N GLN A 110 8.57 -3.54 17.87
CA GLN A 110 8.02 -3.90 16.57
C GLN A 110 7.00 -2.88 16.07
N GLN A 111 6.24 -2.25 16.97
CA GLN A 111 5.27 -1.21 16.63
C GLN A 111 5.93 0.14 16.27
N GLU A 112 7.14 0.40 16.75
CA GLU A 112 7.92 1.62 16.49
C GLU A 112 8.84 1.52 15.24
N SER A 113 8.85 0.36 14.57
CA SER A 113 9.65 0.08 13.37
C SER A 113 8.75 -0.36 12.19
N PHE A 114 9.33 -0.90 11.11
CA PHE A 114 8.54 -1.52 10.05
C PHE A 114 7.97 -2.84 10.56
N ALA A 115 6.77 -2.76 11.13
CA ALA A 115 6.12 -3.85 11.82
C ALA A 115 6.16 -5.16 11.01
N PRO A 116 6.60 -6.28 11.60
CA PRO A 116 6.73 -7.58 10.92
C PRO A 116 5.38 -8.27 10.78
N ILE A 117 4.49 -7.64 10.02
CA ILE A 117 3.11 -8.04 9.83
C ILE A 117 2.61 -7.61 8.44
N CYS A 118 1.96 -8.52 7.72
CA CYS A 118 1.16 -8.13 6.57
C CYS A 118 -0.19 -7.54 7.05
N PRO A 119 -0.59 -6.33 6.63
CA PRO A 119 -1.91 -5.80 6.96
C PRO A 119 -3.05 -6.72 6.54
N ASP A 120 -4.15 -6.73 7.32
CA ASP A 120 -5.37 -7.48 6.98
C ASP A 120 -6.07 -6.89 5.75
N PHE A 121 -5.98 -5.57 5.61
CA PHE A 121 -6.53 -4.81 4.50
C PHE A 121 -5.49 -3.85 3.91
N VAL A 122 -5.39 -3.81 2.58
CA VAL A 122 -4.47 -2.95 1.83
C VAL A 122 -5.16 -2.27 0.65
N VAL A 123 -4.73 -1.04 0.35
CA VAL A 123 -5.13 -0.29 -0.84
C VAL A 123 -3.89 0.17 -1.59
N GLU A 124 -3.91 0.00 -2.91
CA GLU A 124 -2.97 0.62 -3.84
C GLU A 124 -3.75 1.54 -4.80
N LEU A 125 -3.38 2.82 -4.84
CA LEU A 125 -4.02 3.83 -5.68
C LEU A 125 -3.13 4.12 -6.88
N ARG A 126 -3.51 3.59 -8.04
CA ARG A 126 -2.69 3.71 -9.25
C ARG A 126 -2.48 5.17 -9.64
N SER A 127 -1.22 5.61 -9.66
CA SER A 127 -0.79 6.92 -10.12
C SER A 127 -0.66 7.00 -11.65
N ARG A 128 -0.39 8.20 -12.16
CA ARG A 128 -0.21 8.43 -13.61
C ARG A 128 1.00 7.67 -14.18
N THR A 129 2.03 7.41 -13.39
CA THR A 129 3.27 6.77 -13.86
C THR A 129 3.32 5.29 -13.57
N ASP A 130 2.41 4.77 -12.75
CA ASP A 130 2.51 3.39 -12.28
C ASP A 130 2.14 2.37 -13.36
N SER A 131 2.93 1.30 -13.36
CA SER A 131 2.66 0.09 -14.10
C SER A 131 1.49 -0.66 -13.45
N LEU A 132 0.45 -0.93 -14.22
CA LEU A 132 -0.68 -1.73 -13.73
C LEU A 132 -0.20 -3.12 -13.33
N LYS A 133 0.65 -3.73 -14.16
CA LYS A 133 1.14 -5.10 -13.94
C LYS A 133 1.94 -5.21 -12.64
N GLU A 134 2.84 -4.26 -12.37
CA GLU A 134 3.62 -4.28 -11.13
C GLU A 134 2.71 -4.09 -9.90
N LEU A 135 1.67 -3.26 -9.99
CA LEU A 135 0.68 -3.15 -8.92
C LEU A 135 -0.13 -4.43 -8.73
N GLN A 136 -0.55 -5.10 -9.81
CA GLN A 136 -1.25 -6.39 -9.72
C GLN A 136 -0.37 -7.47 -9.07
N GLU A 137 0.91 -7.53 -9.45
CA GLU A 137 1.90 -8.42 -8.81
C GLU A 137 2.05 -8.10 -7.32
N LYS A 138 2.12 -6.81 -6.96
CA LYS A 138 2.17 -6.34 -5.57
C LYS A 138 0.90 -6.70 -4.78
N MET A 139 -0.28 -6.55 -5.39
CA MET A 139 -1.54 -6.96 -4.76
C MET A 139 -1.58 -8.45 -4.47
N GLN A 140 -1.14 -9.27 -5.42
CA GLN A 140 -1.03 -10.71 -5.22
C GLN A 140 -0.02 -11.04 -4.12
N GLU A 141 1.13 -10.35 -4.08
CA GLU A 141 2.11 -10.50 -3.01
C GLU A 141 1.50 -10.24 -1.63
N TYR A 142 0.68 -9.19 -1.46
CA TYR A 142 -0.01 -8.96 -0.18
C TYR A 142 -0.95 -10.12 0.19
N ILE A 143 -1.74 -10.63 -0.76
CA ILE A 143 -2.65 -11.77 -0.50
C ILE A 143 -1.86 -13.02 -0.10
N ASP A 144 -0.78 -13.34 -0.82
CA ASP A 144 0.09 -14.49 -0.53
C ASP A 144 0.77 -14.38 0.84
N ASN A 145 0.94 -13.15 1.33
CA ASN A 145 1.53 -12.82 2.62
C ASN A 145 0.50 -12.63 3.76
N GLY A 146 -0.79 -12.86 3.49
CA GLY A 146 -1.84 -12.94 4.51
C GLY A 146 -2.78 -11.74 4.59
N ALA A 147 -2.75 -10.81 3.64
CA ALA A 147 -3.84 -9.84 3.49
C ALA A 147 -5.15 -10.56 3.13
N ILE A 148 -6.25 -10.13 3.75
CA ILE A 148 -7.57 -10.77 3.62
C ILE A 148 -8.43 -10.03 2.59
N LEU A 149 -8.19 -8.73 2.42
CA LEU A 149 -8.83 -7.90 1.41
C LEU A 149 -7.84 -6.90 0.84
N GLY A 150 -7.75 -6.83 -0.49
CA GLY A 150 -6.91 -5.86 -1.18
C GLY A 150 -7.70 -5.11 -2.25
N TRP A 151 -7.55 -3.78 -2.32
CA TRP A 151 -8.12 -2.97 -3.39
C TRP A 151 -7.02 -2.33 -4.24
N LEU A 152 -7.04 -2.59 -5.54
CA LEU A 152 -6.29 -1.82 -6.52
C LEU A 152 -7.24 -0.89 -7.26
N ILE A 153 -7.11 0.40 -6.98
CA ILE A 153 -7.95 1.45 -7.56
C ILE A 153 -7.24 2.00 -8.79
N ASP A 154 -7.68 1.58 -9.97
CA ASP A 154 -7.14 2.03 -11.26
C ASP A 154 -7.95 3.22 -11.79
N ARG A 155 -7.50 4.42 -11.41
CA ARG A 155 -8.09 5.69 -11.83
C ARG A 155 -8.02 5.94 -13.34
N LYS A 156 -7.01 5.40 -14.03
CA LYS A 156 -6.85 5.62 -15.47
C LYS A 156 -7.95 4.92 -16.26
N ASN A 157 -8.26 3.70 -15.83
CA ASN A 157 -9.28 2.87 -16.45
C ASN A 157 -10.64 2.98 -15.76
N LYS A 158 -10.72 3.76 -14.67
CA LYS A 158 -11.91 3.90 -13.82
C LYS A 158 -12.45 2.56 -13.35
N ARG A 159 -11.59 1.72 -12.80
CA ARG A 159 -11.99 0.41 -12.29
C ARG A 159 -11.33 0.11 -10.96
N VAL A 160 -11.92 -0.83 -10.24
CA VAL A 160 -11.35 -1.38 -9.01
C VAL A 160 -11.18 -2.87 -9.17
N GLU A 161 -10.01 -3.37 -8.81
CA GLU A 161 -9.74 -4.80 -8.67
C GLU A 161 -9.75 -5.17 -7.18
N ILE A 162 -10.51 -6.21 -6.84
CA ILE A 162 -10.67 -6.69 -5.46
C ILE A 162 -10.01 -8.05 -5.32
N TYR A 163 -9.03 -8.10 -4.44
CA TYR A 163 -8.19 -9.26 -4.16
C TYR A 163 -8.60 -9.89 -2.84
N ARG A 164 -8.75 -11.22 -2.83
CA ARG A 164 -9.13 -12.01 -1.65
C ARG A 164 -8.40 -13.37 -1.67
N PRO A 165 -8.04 -13.95 -0.52
CA PRO A 165 -7.41 -15.26 -0.46
C PRO A 165 -8.24 -16.35 -1.15
N GLY A 166 -7.60 -17.10 -2.06
CA GLY A 166 -8.19 -18.26 -2.73
C GLY A 166 -9.35 -17.95 -3.68
N LYS A 167 -9.55 -16.70 -4.08
CA LYS A 167 -10.58 -16.28 -5.05
C LYS A 167 -9.93 -15.63 -6.26
N GLU A 168 -10.61 -15.73 -7.40
CA GLU A 168 -10.26 -14.94 -8.58
C GLU A 168 -10.45 -13.44 -8.29
N VAL A 169 -9.63 -12.61 -8.93
CA VAL A 169 -9.72 -11.15 -8.83
C VAL A 169 -11.06 -10.69 -9.39
N GLU A 170 -11.83 -10.00 -8.57
CA GLU A 170 -13.08 -9.39 -8.99
C GLU A 170 -12.80 -7.99 -9.53
N ILE A 171 -13.38 -7.65 -10.69
CA ILE A 171 -13.19 -6.35 -11.32
C ILE A 171 -14.53 -5.62 -11.37
N LEU A 172 -14.56 -4.43 -10.79
CA LEU A 172 -15.69 -3.52 -10.85
C LEU A 172 -15.37 -2.36 -11.79
N GLU A 173 -16.20 -2.19 -12.82
CA GLU A 173 -16.09 -1.10 -13.80
C GLU A 173 -16.85 0.13 -13.32
N ASN A 174 -16.12 1.23 -13.16
CA ASN A 174 -16.59 2.54 -12.70
C ASN A 174 -17.61 2.50 -11.52
N PRO A 175 -17.31 1.79 -10.42
CA PRO A 175 -18.21 1.71 -9.29
C PRO A 175 -18.32 3.06 -8.57
N ALA A 176 -19.51 3.41 -8.08
CA ALA A 176 -19.72 4.60 -7.26
C ALA A 176 -19.26 4.41 -5.81
N THR A 177 -19.34 3.19 -5.30
CA THR A 177 -19.00 2.84 -3.91
C THR A 177 -18.34 1.47 -3.84
N LEU A 178 -17.58 1.22 -2.78
CA LEU A 178 -16.90 -0.05 -2.56
C LEU A 178 -17.03 -0.51 -1.10
N SER A 179 -17.52 -1.73 -0.90
CA SER A 179 -17.74 -2.29 0.44
C SER A 179 -16.48 -2.95 0.99
N GLY A 180 -16.16 -2.66 2.25
CA GLY A 180 -15.12 -3.34 3.04
C GLY A 180 -15.44 -4.76 3.49
N GLU A 181 -16.61 -5.28 3.09
CA GLU A 181 -17.07 -6.64 3.37
C GLU A 181 -17.02 -7.00 4.86
N ASP A 182 -16.83 -8.28 5.17
CA ASP A 182 -16.67 -8.78 6.53
C ASP A 182 -15.31 -8.40 7.15
N VAL A 183 -14.36 -7.92 6.33
CA VAL A 183 -13.02 -7.51 6.79
C VAL A 183 -13.07 -6.16 7.49
N LEU A 184 -13.83 -5.21 6.94
CA LEU A 184 -14.11 -3.91 7.53
C LEU A 184 -15.63 -3.72 7.69
N PRO A 185 -16.24 -4.32 8.74
CA PRO A 185 -17.69 -4.36 8.86
C PRO A 185 -18.36 -2.98 8.77
N GLY A 186 -19.29 -2.86 7.82
CA GLY A 186 -20.05 -1.63 7.58
C GLY A 186 -19.25 -0.50 6.92
N PHE A 187 -17.99 -0.70 6.57
CA PHE A 187 -17.22 0.27 5.79
C PHE A 187 -17.68 0.27 4.34
N VAL A 188 -17.91 1.47 3.79
CA VAL A 188 -18.18 1.71 2.38
C VAL A 188 -17.41 2.95 1.98
N LEU A 189 -16.51 2.80 1.01
CA LEU A 189 -15.75 3.91 0.44
C LEU A 189 -16.55 4.55 -0.70
N ASP A 190 -16.71 5.88 -0.67
CA ASP A 190 -17.26 6.63 -1.81
C ASP A 190 -16.17 6.88 -2.86
N LEU A 191 -16.36 6.34 -4.06
CA LEU A 191 -15.38 6.44 -5.15
C LEU A 191 -15.63 7.63 -6.08
N THR A 192 -16.70 8.41 -5.87
CA THR A 192 -17.10 9.54 -6.73
C THR A 192 -16.02 10.61 -6.83
N LEU A 193 -15.26 10.82 -5.75
CA LEU A 193 -14.15 11.78 -5.71
C LEU A 193 -12.78 11.11 -5.98
N ILE A 194 -12.73 9.80 -6.17
CA ILE A 194 -11.48 9.01 -6.30
C ILE A 194 -11.23 8.53 -7.74
N LEU A 195 -12.28 8.11 -8.48
CA LEU A 195 -12.19 7.67 -9.89
C LEU A 195 -12.27 8.82 -10.92
#